data_AF-A0A0L6UMA3-F1
#
_entry.id   AF-A0A0L6UMA3-F1
#
_cell.length_a   1.000
_cell.length_b   1.000
_cell.length_c   1.000
_cell.angle_alpha   90.00
_cell.angle_beta   90.00
_cell.angle_gamma   90.00
#
_symmetry.space_group_name_H-M   'P 1'
#
loop_
_entity.id
_entity.type
_entity.pdbx_description
1 polymer ?
#
loop_
_entity_poly.entity_id
_entity_poly.type
_entity_poly.pdbx_seq_one_letter_code
_entity_poly.pdbx_strand_id
1 'polypeptide(L)'
;MVHEILSIKNGRVDLSGAPEIRPELEEIVLSTEQDPFFAKNLYANFGDLGASVKAYVSEYQTKTVSSKLVAGKIDTVQDMKRFLEEYPEHRKLSGNVSKHVSLVGELSRLVGELKLLQVSELEQSLAANESHASDLKNLREMITSPQISGEAKLRLALLYALRYQRFNGNSIVGIVELLKQHSVSEQDARLVYVMLNFAGQAERQEDLFSNANFFSRGKSALKGLKGVENVYTQHTPPLVETVELLLKGRLKEAGYPHLLFPDDTTTTTTSLPPPTRPIELIVFVVGGTTYEEARSIALLNDRLASGQGFSGPGPQPQQGARVILGGTCVHNSKSFLDWLREIGEKFPGYQEAKPGLIGTGSTSLEESGGFNLQLGNLSVNVGNNNSSYSSSNMTGGGNVTGRATNGASPVPSGLEEFGDAAVDGVRNLLGRVRKGVVGGF
;
A
#
# COMPACT_ATOMS: atom_id res chain seq x y z
N MET A 1 -10.05 2.46 -0.52
CA MET A 1 -10.02 3.47 0.56
C MET A 1 -11.27 3.42 1.43
N VAL A 2 -12.48 3.64 0.91
CA VAL A 2 -13.73 3.55 1.71
C VAL A 2 -13.82 2.21 2.45
N HIS A 3 -13.68 1.08 1.74
CA HIS A 3 -13.71 -0.25 2.35
C HIS A 3 -12.57 -0.50 3.35
N GLU A 4 -11.44 0.17 3.18
CA GLU A 4 -10.29 0.00 4.08
C GLU A 4 -10.51 0.71 5.41
N ILE A 5 -11.00 1.95 5.37
CA ILE A 5 -11.10 2.83 6.54
C ILE A 5 -12.45 2.68 7.25
N LEU A 6 -13.55 2.62 6.49
CA LEU A 6 -14.91 2.64 7.02
C LEU A 6 -15.64 1.30 6.85
N SER A 7 -15.07 0.36 6.08
CA SER A 7 -15.70 -0.90 5.68
C SER A 7 -16.97 -0.73 4.85
N ILE A 8 -17.07 -1.51 3.77
CA ILE A 8 -18.29 -1.59 2.95
C ILE A 8 -18.93 -2.95 3.22
N LYS A 9 -20.18 -2.95 3.65
CA LYS A 9 -20.97 -4.16 3.89
C LYS A 9 -22.23 -4.12 3.01
N ASN A 10 -22.31 -5.00 2.02
CA ASN A 10 -23.45 -5.06 1.09
C ASN A 10 -23.81 -3.70 0.45
N GLY A 11 -22.79 -2.92 0.06
CA GLY A 11 -22.97 -1.58 -0.52
C GLY A 11 -23.31 -0.48 0.49
N ARG A 12 -23.29 -0.76 1.78
CA ARG A 12 -23.55 0.20 2.87
C ARG A 12 -22.27 0.54 3.62
N VAL A 13 -22.20 1.77 4.11
CA VAL A 13 -21.11 2.28 4.95
C VAL A 13 -21.72 2.98 6.15
N ASP A 14 -21.17 2.69 7.32
CA ASP A 14 -21.56 3.28 8.59
C ASP A 14 -20.65 4.48 8.90
N LEU A 15 -21.26 5.63 9.14
CA LEU A 15 -20.65 6.90 9.51
C LEU A 15 -21.06 7.35 10.92
N SER A 16 -21.75 6.50 11.71
CA SER A 16 -22.17 6.84 13.08
C SER A 16 -21.03 7.27 14.01
N GLY A 17 -19.79 6.81 13.73
CA GLY A 17 -18.58 7.23 14.45
C GLY A 17 -18.01 8.59 14.03
N ALA A 18 -18.51 9.20 12.96
CA ALA A 18 -18.02 10.48 12.47
C ALA A 18 -18.55 11.65 13.33
N PRO A 19 -17.72 12.65 13.67
CA PRO A 19 -18.14 13.78 14.49
C PRO A 19 -19.18 14.63 13.75
N GLU A 20 -20.23 15.03 14.46
CA GLU A 20 -21.29 15.90 13.96
C GLU A 20 -21.97 15.36 12.69
N ILE A 21 -22.08 14.03 12.56
CA ILE A 21 -22.84 13.43 11.45
C ILE A 21 -24.33 13.64 11.67
N ARG A 22 -25.06 13.92 10.59
CA ARG A 22 -26.51 14.06 10.66
C ARG A 22 -27.14 12.66 10.75
N PRO A 23 -28.26 12.48 11.49
CA PRO A 23 -28.90 11.18 11.65
C PRO A 23 -29.21 10.48 10.31
N GLU A 24 -29.62 11.24 9.29
CA GLU A 24 -29.91 10.72 7.96
C GLU A 24 -28.67 10.28 7.14
N LEU A 25 -27.46 10.57 7.63
CA LEU A 25 -26.18 10.18 7.02
C LEU A 25 -25.40 9.18 7.88
N GLU A 26 -25.96 8.68 8.97
CA GLU A 26 -25.32 7.63 9.79
C GLU A 26 -25.05 6.37 8.98
N GLU A 27 -25.96 6.00 8.06
CA GLU A 27 -25.73 4.93 7.11
C GLU A 27 -25.89 5.45 5.68
N ILE A 28 -24.87 5.24 4.85
CA ILE A 28 -24.88 5.67 3.45
C ILE A 28 -24.83 4.45 2.51
N VAL A 29 -25.53 4.56 1.39
CA VAL A 29 -25.51 3.55 0.32
C VAL A 29 -24.62 4.03 -0.83
N LEU A 30 -23.70 3.15 -1.25
CA LEU A 30 -22.80 3.32 -2.38
C LEU A 30 -23.15 2.30 -3.47
N SER A 31 -23.73 2.77 -4.56
CA SER A 31 -24.10 1.95 -5.71
C SER A 31 -23.74 2.67 -7.01
N THR A 32 -23.03 2.00 -7.91
CA THR A 32 -22.63 2.56 -9.21
C THR A 32 -23.83 2.77 -10.15
N GLU A 33 -24.89 1.99 -9.99
CA GLU A 33 -26.10 2.10 -10.84
C GLU A 33 -26.98 3.30 -10.47
N GLN A 34 -27.02 3.64 -9.18
CA GLN A 34 -27.91 4.68 -8.64
C GLN A 34 -27.19 6.02 -8.40
N ASP A 35 -25.86 6.03 -8.45
CA ASP A 35 -25.04 7.19 -8.12
C ASP A 35 -23.97 7.46 -9.21
N PRO A 36 -24.25 8.38 -10.15
CA PRO A 36 -23.32 8.74 -11.21
C PRO A 36 -22.02 9.37 -10.71
N PHE A 37 -22.07 10.11 -9.60
CA PHE A 37 -20.87 10.70 -9.01
C PHE A 37 -19.95 9.60 -8.48
N PHE A 38 -20.52 8.62 -7.77
CA PHE A 38 -19.77 7.47 -7.29
C PHE A 38 -19.19 6.63 -8.44
N ALA A 39 -19.99 6.32 -9.46
CA ALA A 39 -19.55 5.55 -10.63
C ALA A 39 -18.35 6.22 -11.33
N LYS A 40 -18.39 7.54 -11.52
CA LYS A 40 -17.30 8.30 -12.15
C LYS A 40 -16.02 8.31 -11.31
N ASN A 41 -16.14 8.37 -9.99
CA ASN A 41 -15.00 8.53 -9.08
C ASN A 41 -14.53 7.22 -8.41
N LEU A 42 -15.17 6.09 -8.71
CA LEU A 42 -14.92 4.80 -8.04
C LEU A 42 -13.43 4.39 -8.02
N TYR A 43 -12.72 4.68 -9.12
CA TYR A 43 -11.31 4.30 -9.30
C TYR A 43 -10.33 5.48 -9.26
N ALA A 44 -10.84 6.68 -8.99
CA ALA A 44 -10.03 7.90 -8.86
C ALA A 44 -9.10 7.81 -7.65
N ASN A 45 -7.95 8.48 -7.72
CA ASN A 45 -7.09 8.62 -6.55
C ASN A 45 -7.69 9.66 -5.57
N PHE A 46 -7.17 9.69 -4.34
CA PHE A 46 -7.74 10.54 -3.29
C PHE A 46 -7.61 12.05 -3.59
N GLY A 47 -6.53 12.47 -4.28
CA GLY A 47 -6.36 13.86 -4.70
C GLY A 47 -7.39 14.28 -5.76
N ASP A 48 -7.55 13.47 -6.81
CA ASP A 48 -8.53 13.68 -7.88
C ASP A 48 -9.98 13.64 -7.35
N LEU A 49 -10.24 12.78 -6.35
CA LEU A 49 -11.53 12.71 -5.65
C LEU A 49 -11.82 14.04 -4.93
N GLY A 50 -10.84 14.62 -4.23
CA GLY A 50 -10.99 15.92 -3.58
C GLY A 50 -11.32 17.03 -4.57
N ALA A 51 -10.61 17.08 -5.71
CA ALA A 51 -10.91 18.03 -6.78
C ALA A 51 -12.31 17.81 -7.39
N SER A 52 -12.71 16.56 -7.57
CA SER A 52 -14.03 16.19 -8.11
C SER A 52 -15.17 16.56 -7.15
N VAL A 53 -14.99 16.40 -5.84
CA VAL A 53 -15.96 16.87 -4.83
C VAL A 53 -16.08 18.39 -4.86
N LYS A 54 -14.96 19.13 -4.92
CA LYS A 54 -14.98 20.60 -5.01
C LYS A 54 -15.74 21.07 -6.25
N ALA A 55 -15.49 20.44 -7.41
CA ALA A 55 -16.22 20.71 -8.64
C ALA A 55 -17.72 20.40 -8.49
N TYR A 56 -18.06 19.29 -7.84
CA TYR A 56 -19.45 18.87 -7.63
C TYR A 56 -20.23 19.83 -6.74
N VAL A 57 -19.60 20.36 -5.69
CA VAL A 57 -20.20 21.41 -4.85
C VAL A 57 -20.35 22.73 -5.63
N SER A 58 -19.35 23.14 -6.40
CA SER A 58 -19.43 24.35 -7.24
C SER A 58 -20.54 24.30 -8.29
N GLU A 59 -20.73 23.13 -8.92
CA GLU A 59 -21.85 22.90 -9.84
C GLU A 59 -23.20 23.00 -9.12
N TYR A 60 -23.31 22.44 -7.91
CA TYR A 60 -24.51 22.56 -7.09
C TYR A 60 -24.79 24.02 -6.69
N GLN A 61 -23.78 24.79 -6.32
CA GLN A 61 -23.91 26.22 -6.01
C GLN A 61 -24.47 26.99 -7.20
N THR A 62 -23.90 26.78 -8.39
CA THR A 62 -24.32 27.47 -9.62
C THR A 62 -25.77 27.14 -10.00
N LYS A 63 -26.19 25.90 -9.79
CA LYS A 63 -27.55 25.43 -10.12
C LYS A 63 -28.60 25.86 -9.08
N THR A 64 -28.21 25.99 -7.82
CA THR A 64 -29.15 26.26 -6.70
C THR A 64 -29.25 27.75 -6.38
N VAL A 65 -28.18 28.52 -6.61
CA VAL A 65 -28.14 29.94 -6.31
C VAL A 65 -28.17 30.72 -7.62
N SER A 66 -29.35 31.23 -7.98
CA SER A 66 -29.47 32.29 -8.99
C SER A 66 -28.81 33.56 -8.43
N SER A 67 -27.55 33.80 -8.79
CA SER A 67 -26.86 35.11 -8.77
C SER A 67 -27.28 36.11 -7.67
N LYS A 68 -26.58 36.13 -6.51
CA LYS A 68 -26.06 37.35 -5.81
C LYS A 68 -25.74 37.21 -4.31
N LEU A 69 -26.13 36.15 -3.59
CA LEU A 69 -26.04 36.17 -2.12
C LEU A 69 -24.93 35.32 -1.48
N VAL A 70 -24.22 34.46 -2.23
CA VAL A 70 -23.10 33.68 -1.66
C VAL A 70 -21.89 33.73 -2.60
N ALA A 71 -21.20 34.87 -2.60
CA ALA A 71 -19.86 35.01 -3.16
C ALA A 71 -18.78 34.66 -2.11
N GLY A 72 -19.07 33.72 -1.22
CA GLY A 72 -18.07 33.17 -0.29
C GLY A 72 -17.26 32.12 -1.03
N LYS A 73 -15.93 32.26 -1.07
CA LYS A 73 -15.05 31.19 -1.57
C LYS A 73 -15.23 29.96 -0.67
N ILE A 74 -15.78 28.88 -1.23
CA ILE A 74 -15.78 27.57 -0.58
C ILE A 74 -14.46 26.89 -0.92
N ASP A 75 -13.52 26.93 0.01
CA ASP A 75 -12.20 26.33 -0.17
C ASP A 75 -12.02 25.06 0.65
N THR A 76 -12.76 24.89 1.76
CA THR A 76 -12.63 23.71 2.65
C THR A 76 -13.86 22.82 2.63
N VAL A 77 -13.68 21.55 3.02
CA VAL A 77 -14.79 20.57 3.16
C VAL A 77 -15.80 21.02 4.22
N GLN A 78 -15.35 21.72 5.27
CA GLN A 78 -16.24 22.27 6.31
C GLN A 78 -17.15 23.37 5.74
N ASP A 79 -16.60 24.24 4.89
CA ASP A 79 -17.39 25.28 4.20
C ASP A 79 -18.43 24.66 3.27
N MET A 80 -18.07 23.56 2.57
CA MET A 80 -19.00 22.80 1.72
C MET A 80 -20.15 22.22 2.55
N LYS A 81 -19.85 21.63 3.71
CA LYS A 81 -20.85 21.04 4.62
C LYS A 81 -21.83 22.12 5.11
N ARG A 82 -21.32 23.24 5.61
CA ARG A 82 -22.13 24.37 6.10
C ARG A 82 -23.03 24.96 5.00
N PHE A 83 -22.51 25.12 3.78
CA PHE A 83 -23.31 25.62 2.66
C PHE A 83 -24.51 24.71 2.33
N LEU A 84 -24.32 23.39 2.41
CA LEU A 84 -25.40 22.42 2.18
C LEU A 84 -26.47 22.46 3.28
N GLU A 85 -26.11 22.85 4.50
CA GLU A 85 -27.04 23.03 5.61
C GLU A 85 -27.91 24.29 5.44
N GLU A 86 -27.35 25.37 4.89
CA GLU A 86 -28.05 26.64 4.72
C GLU A 86 -29.08 26.64 3.56
N TYR A 87 -28.97 25.72 2.58
CA TYR A 87 -29.82 25.70 1.37
C TYR A 87 -30.37 24.29 1.00
N PRO A 88 -31.48 23.84 1.63
CA PRO A 88 -32.05 22.51 1.44
C PRO A 88 -33.03 22.36 0.26
N GLU A 89 -33.35 23.43 -0.49
CA GLU A 89 -34.50 23.46 -1.43
C GLU A 89 -34.42 22.47 -2.61
N HIS A 90 -33.23 21.94 -2.96
CA HIS A 90 -33.06 20.86 -3.94
C HIS A 90 -32.73 19.51 -3.30
N ARG A 91 -33.70 18.92 -2.58
CA ARG A 91 -33.51 17.74 -1.71
C ARG A 91 -32.75 16.55 -2.32
N LYS A 92 -32.99 16.16 -3.58
CA LYS A 92 -32.32 14.98 -4.20
C LYS A 92 -30.85 15.25 -4.56
N LEU A 93 -30.57 16.39 -5.18
CA LEU A 93 -29.21 16.76 -5.57
C LEU A 93 -28.38 17.15 -4.33
N SER A 94 -28.99 17.88 -3.40
CA SER A 94 -28.42 18.22 -2.08
C SER A 94 -28.06 16.96 -1.29
N GLY A 95 -28.92 15.95 -1.28
CA GLY A 95 -28.67 14.68 -0.59
C GLY A 95 -27.44 13.93 -1.12
N ASN A 96 -27.29 13.78 -2.44
CA ASN A 96 -26.13 13.09 -3.02
C ASN A 96 -24.83 13.89 -2.86
N VAL A 97 -24.86 15.22 -3.02
CA VAL A 97 -23.68 16.07 -2.79
C VAL A 97 -23.26 15.98 -1.33
N SER A 98 -24.23 16.11 -0.40
CA SER A 98 -23.95 16.03 1.03
C SER A 98 -23.42 14.67 1.47
N LYS A 99 -23.94 13.57 0.92
CA LYS A 99 -23.42 12.23 1.16
C LYS A 99 -21.92 12.12 0.84
N HIS A 100 -21.51 12.57 -0.35
CA HIS A 100 -20.10 12.47 -0.78
C HIS A 100 -19.19 13.46 -0.06
N VAL A 101 -19.69 14.67 0.25
CA VAL A 101 -18.95 15.65 1.06
C VAL A 101 -18.70 15.10 2.48
N SER A 102 -19.72 14.52 3.12
CA SER A 102 -19.58 13.92 4.44
C SER A 102 -18.63 12.71 4.43
N LEU A 103 -18.78 11.83 3.44
CA LEU A 103 -17.89 10.66 3.29
C LEU A 103 -16.43 11.08 3.08
N VAL A 104 -16.16 12.03 2.17
CA VAL A 104 -14.79 12.49 1.90
C VAL A 104 -14.23 13.31 3.07
N GLY A 105 -15.06 14.08 3.76
CA GLY A 105 -14.68 14.76 5.00
C GLY A 105 -14.22 13.78 6.08
N GLU A 106 -14.98 12.70 6.30
CA GLU A 106 -14.60 11.68 7.28
C GLU A 106 -13.34 10.91 6.89
N LEU A 107 -13.21 10.54 5.60
CA LEU A 107 -11.98 9.94 5.10
C LEU A 107 -10.76 10.85 5.32
N SER A 108 -10.89 12.15 5.02
CA SER A 108 -9.81 13.12 5.21
C SER A 108 -9.42 13.26 6.68
N ARG A 109 -10.41 13.25 7.59
CA ARG A 109 -10.19 13.30 9.03
C ARG A 109 -9.41 12.08 9.51
N LEU A 110 -9.86 10.88 9.14
CA LEU A 110 -9.24 9.62 9.55
C LEU A 110 -7.83 9.44 8.96
N VAL A 111 -7.59 9.89 7.73
CA VAL A 111 -6.23 9.92 7.15
C VAL A 111 -5.27 10.76 7.99
N GLY A 112 -5.71 11.92 8.47
CA GLY A 112 -4.91 12.82 9.29
C GLY A 112 -4.71 12.33 10.72
N GLU A 113 -5.76 11.78 11.33
CA GLU A 113 -5.76 11.24 12.69
C GLU A 113 -4.88 9.99 12.81
N LEU A 114 -5.07 9.02 11.92
CA LEU A 114 -4.37 7.73 11.95
C LEU A 114 -3.01 7.76 11.23
N LYS A 115 -2.56 8.94 10.78
CA LYS A 115 -1.29 9.14 10.06
C LYS A 115 -1.12 8.22 8.85
N LEU A 116 -2.20 7.98 8.11
CA LEU A 116 -2.24 6.96 7.06
C LEU A 116 -1.29 7.25 5.89
N LEU A 117 -0.95 8.52 5.62
CA LEU A 117 0.03 8.86 4.58
C LEU A 117 1.43 8.35 4.92
N GLN A 118 1.85 8.53 6.18
CA GLN A 118 3.16 8.08 6.67
C GLN A 118 3.24 6.55 6.69
N VAL A 119 2.15 5.90 7.13
CA VAL A 119 2.03 4.43 7.11
C VAL A 119 2.09 3.91 5.67
N SER A 120 1.30 4.52 4.76
CA SER A 120 1.24 4.13 3.35
C SER A 120 2.59 4.29 2.65
N GLU A 121 3.37 5.32 2.95
CA GLU A 121 4.70 5.52 2.36
C GLU A 121 5.63 4.32 2.65
N LEU A 122 5.69 3.90 3.92
CA LEU A 122 6.50 2.74 4.32
C LEU A 122 5.96 1.44 3.72
N GLU A 123 4.64 1.27 3.62
CA GLU A 123 4.03 0.10 2.95
C GLU A 123 4.45 0.01 1.48
N GLN A 124 4.42 1.13 0.76
CA GLN A 124 4.86 1.18 -0.62
C GLN A 124 6.35 0.89 -0.74
N SER A 125 7.19 1.41 0.17
CA SER A 125 8.61 1.07 0.20
C SER A 125 8.83 -0.44 0.41
N LEU A 126 8.18 -1.04 1.40
CA LEU A 126 8.28 -2.47 1.70
C LEU A 126 7.77 -3.36 0.55
N ALA A 127 6.74 -2.93 -0.17
CA ALA A 127 6.13 -3.68 -1.26
C ALA A 127 6.86 -3.53 -2.60
N ALA A 128 7.33 -2.31 -2.92
CA ALA A 128 7.83 -1.97 -4.25
C ALA A 128 9.36 -1.79 -4.31
N ASN A 129 10.00 -1.35 -3.22
CA ASN A 129 11.39 -0.95 -3.22
C ASN A 129 12.30 -1.96 -2.51
N GLU A 130 13.61 -1.80 -2.67
CA GLU A 130 14.61 -2.59 -1.96
C GLU A 130 15.54 -1.66 -1.19
N SER A 131 15.17 -1.33 0.05
CA SER A 131 15.98 -0.48 0.91
C SER A 131 15.91 -0.94 2.36
N HIS A 132 16.40 -2.16 2.62
CA HIS A 132 16.26 -2.84 3.93
C HIS A 132 16.66 -1.97 5.13
N ALA A 133 17.81 -1.29 5.05
CA ALA A 133 18.32 -0.50 6.18
C ALA A 133 17.40 0.69 6.54
N SER A 134 16.87 1.40 5.53
CA SER A 134 15.92 2.49 5.77
C SER A 134 14.57 1.95 6.21
N ASP A 135 14.09 0.89 5.58
CA ASP A 135 12.78 0.30 5.88
C ASP A 135 12.75 -0.28 7.31
N LEU A 136 13.81 -0.93 7.75
CA LEU A 136 13.94 -1.43 9.12
C LEU A 136 13.99 -0.28 10.13
N LYS A 137 14.72 0.79 9.84
CA LYS A 137 14.77 1.98 10.70
C LYS A 137 13.39 2.61 10.84
N ASN A 138 12.75 2.90 9.71
CA ASN A 138 11.42 3.51 9.66
C ASN A 138 10.37 2.62 10.33
N LEU A 139 10.43 1.30 10.14
CA LEU A 139 9.53 0.35 10.80
C LEU A 139 9.64 0.43 12.33
N ARG A 140 10.87 0.45 12.88
CA ARG A 140 11.08 0.59 14.33
C ARG A 140 10.52 1.91 14.86
N GLU A 141 10.70 3.00 14.12
CA GLU A 141 10.13 4.30 14.46
C GLU A 141 8.59 4.27 14.48
N MET A 142 7.94 3.66 13.47
CA MET A 142 6.47 3.51 13.43
C MET A 142 5.93 2.64 14.57
N ILE A 143 6.61 1.52 14.88
CA ILE A 143 6.19 0.63 15.96
C ILE A 143 6.30 1.33 17.32
N THR A 144 7.35 2.13 17.52
CA THR A 144 7.57 2.87 18.78
C THR A 144 6.58 4.03 18.93
N SER A 145 6.08 4.60 17.83
CA SER A 145 5.16 5.72 17.86
C SER A 145 3.81 5.36 18.51
N PRO A 146 3.32 6.16 19.48
CA PRO A 146 1.99 5.98 20.07
C PRO A 146 0.85 6.47 19.16
N GLN A 147 1.17 7.22 18.09
CA GLN A 147 0.17 7.77 17.16
C GLN A 147 -0.27 6.76 16.10
N ILE A 148 0.48 5.67 15.93
CA ILE A 148 0.19 4.61 14.95
C ILE A 148 -0.63 3.52 15.64
N SER A 149 -1.71 3.07 15.00
CA SER A 149 -2.57 2.01 15.54
C SER A 149 -1.84 0.65 15.58
N GLY A 150 -2.23 -0.21 16.52
CA GLY A 150 -1.68 -1.57 16.61
C GLY A 150 -1.84 -2.38 15.32
N GLU A 151 -3.00 -2.25 14.65
CA GLU A 151 -3.27 -2.90 13.36
C GLU A 151 -2.30 -2.42 12.26
N ALA A 152 -2.01 -1.11 12.19
CA ALA A 152 -1.05 -0.58 11.23
C ALA A 152 0.38 -1.06 11.52
N LYS A 153 0.80 -1.10 12.79
CA LYS A 153 2.10 -1.66 13.19
C LYS A 153 2.25 -3.12 12.77
N LEU A 154 1.21 -3.92 13.00
CA LEU A 154 1.19 -5.33 12.62
C LEU A 154 1.28 -5.52 11.09
N ARG A 155 0.50 -4.75 10.33
CA ARG A 155 0.50 -4.81 8.87
C ARG A 155 1.86 -4.45 8.27
N LEU A 156 2.53 -3.43 8.80
CA LEU A 156 3.90 -3.08 8.44
C LEU A 156 4.90 -4.22 8.76
N ALA A 157 4.77 -4.87 9.92
CA ALA A 157 5.62 -5.99 10.29
C ALA A 157 5.40 -7.23 9.40
N LEU A 158 4.15 -7.51 9.01
CA LEU A 158 3.82 -8.58 8.07
C LEU A 158 4.46 -8.36 6.70
N LEU A 159 4.37 -7.14 6.17
CA LEU A 159 5.01 -6.77 4.91
C LEU A 159 6.54 -6.89 4.99
N TYR A 160 7.14 -6.38 6.06
CA TYR A 160 8.59 -6.53 6.31
C TYR A 160 9.01 -8.01 6.35
N ALA A 161 8.27 -8.83 7.08
CA ALA A 161 8.55 -10.26 7.19
C ALA A 161 8.47 -10.95 5.83
N LEU A 162 7.40 -10.72 5.06
CA LEU A 162 7.25 -11.30 3.72
C LEU A 162 8.39 -10.86 2.78
N ARG A 163 8.78 -9.58 2.83
CA ARG A 163 9.82 -8.99 1.97
C ARG A 163 11.21 -9.51 2.31
N TYR A 164 11.56 -9.57 3.59
CA TYR A 164 12.94 -9.77 4.05
C TYR A 164 13.20 -11.11 4.75
N GLN A 165 12.28 -12.06 4.69
CA GLN A 165 12.45 -13.41 5.27
C GLN A 165 13.75 -14.15 4.89
N ARG A 166 14.33 -13.88 3.70
CA ARG A 166 15.61 -14.46 3.26
C ARG A 166 16.77 -13.47 3.22
N PHE A 167 16.55 -12.24 3.70
CA PHE A 167 17.61 -11.23 3.72
C PHE A 167 18.60 -11.52 4.85
N ASN A 168 19.91 -11.47 4.52
CA ASN A 168 20.98 -11.62 5.49
C ASN A 168 21.00 -10.40 6.42
N GLY A 169 20.62 -10.58 7.69
CA GLY A 169 20.41 -9.47 8.63
C GLY A 169 18.96 -9.04 8.81
N ASN A 170 17.99 -9.89 8.41
CA ASN A 170 16.60 -9.69 8.81
C ASN A 170 16.47 -9.62 10.34
N SER A 171 15.53 -8.80 10.82
CA SER A 171 15.29 -8.59 12.26
C SER A 171 13.90 -9.05 12.68
N ILE A 172 13.34 -10.07 12.02
CA ILE A 172 11.92 -10.44 12.16
C ILE A 172 11.56 -10.79 13.61
N VAL A 173 12.38 -11.61 14.27
CA VAL A 173 12.17 -11.97 15.70
C VAL A 173 12.20 -10.73 16.59
N GLY A 174 13.15 -9.82 16.35
CA GLY A 174 13.24 -8.55 17.09
C GLY A 174 12.07 -7.61 16.83
N ILE A 175 11.51 -7.61 15.61
CA ILE A 175 10.30 -6.84 15.29
C ILE A 175 9.08 -7.41 16.01
N VAL A 176 8.93 -8.74 16.05
CA VAL A 176 7.85 -9.38 16.82
C VAL A 176 7.92 -9.01 18.29
N GLU A 177 9.12 -9.04 18.87
CA GLU A 177 9.32 -8.63 20.26
C GLU A 177 8.99 -7.14 20.48
N LEU A 178 9.41 -6.28 19.54
CA LEU A 178 9.10 -4.85 19.60
C LEU A 178 7.58 -4.57 19.50
N LEU A 179 6.84 -5.35 18.71
CA LEU A 179 5.37 -5.25 18.65
C LEU A 179 4.74 -5.53 20.01
N LYS A 180 5.16 -6.62 20.69
CA LYS A 180 4.66 -6.98 22.03
C LYS A 180 4.89 -5.87 23.05
N GLN A 181 6.02 -5.17 22.94
CA GLN A 181 6.36 -4.04 23.82
C GLN A 181 5.53 -2.78 23.55
N HIS A 182 4.99 -2.61 22.33
CA HIS A 182 4.31 -1.39 21.88
C HIS A 182 2.83 -1.56 21.53
N SER A 183 2.09 -2.17 22.48
CA SER A 183 0.62 -2.23 22.49
C SER A 183 -0.01 -3.13 21.41
N VAL A 184 0.72 -4.12 20.90
CA VAL A 184 0.16 -5.21 20.10
C VAL A 184 0.09 -6.45 20.97
N SER A 185 -1.05 -7.16 20.93
CA SER A 185 -1.24 -8.36 21.73
C SER A 185 -0.22 -9.45 21.34
N GLU A 186 0.14 -10.33 22.26
CA GLU A 186 1.09 -11.41 21.94
C GLU A 186 0.56 -12.31 20.81
N GLN A 187 -0.75 -12.57 20.80
CA GLN A 187 -1.41 -13.35 19.76
C GLN A 187 -1.29 -12.66 18.39
N ASP A 188 -1.54 -11.36 18.34
CA ASP A 188 -1.41 -10.56 17.11
C ASP A 188 0.04 -10.49 16.63
N ALA A 189 0.99 -10.29 17.53
CA ALA A 189 2.42 -10.24 17.17
C ALA A 189 2.90 -11.56 16.55
N ARG A 190 2.37 -12.69 17.02
CA ARG A 190 2.67 -14.03 16.45
C ARG A 190 2.06 -14.26 15.08
N LEU A 191 1.10 -13.44 14.61
CA LEU A 191 0.58 -13.54 13.24
C LEU A 191 1.67 -13.34 12.18
N VAL A 192 2.77 -12.67 12.53
CA VAL A 192 3.96 -12.58 11.67
C VAL A 192 4.51 -13.97 11.33
N TYR A 193 4.58 -14.87 12.31
CA TYR A 193 5.00 -16.25 12.07
C TYR A 193 3.94 -17.03 11.31
N VAL A 194 2.66 -16.84 11.65
CA VAL A 194 1.55 -17.50 10.94
C VAL A 194 1.61 -17.19 9.45
N MET A 195 1.82 -15.92 9.10
CA MET A 195 1.97 -15.47 7.72
C MET A 195 3.17 -16.12 7.01
N LEU A 196 4.33 -16.26 7.66
CA LEU A 196 5.51 -16.89 7.05
C LEU A 196 5.38 -18.42 6.92
N ASN A 197 4.64 -19.06 7.82
CA ASN A 197 4.33 -20.48 7.75
C ASN A 197 3.26 -20.79 6.71
N PHE A 198 2.31 -19.88 6.49
CA PHE A 198 1.25 -20.03 5.50
C PHE A 198 1.67 -19.58 4.08
N ALA A 199 2.30 -18.41 3.96
CA ALA A 199 2.59 -17.74 2.69
C ALA A 199 4.05 -17.26 2.58
N GLY A 200 4.98 -17.90 3.30
CA GLY A 200 6.41 -17.66 3.14
C GLY A 200 6.93 -18.02 1.74
N GLN A 201 8.16 -17.60 1.42
CA GLN A 201 8.74 -17.84 0.10
C GLN A 201 8.88 -19.33 -0.25
N ALA A 202 9.02 -20.21 0.75
CA ALA A 202 9.08 -21.65 0.52
C ALA A 202 7.71 -22.29 0.23
N GLU A 203 6.62 -21.67 0.66
CA GLU A 203 5.26 -22.19 0.50
C GLU A 203 4.60 -21.69 -0.80
N ARG A 204 5.07 -20.55 -1.31
CA ARG A 204 4.54 -19.93 -2.53
C ARG A 204 5.15 -20.57 -3.77
N GLN A 205 4.33 -20.73 -4.81
CA GLN A 205 4.75 -21.23 -6.12
C GLN A 205 5.58 -20.21 -6.91
N GLU A 206 5.32 -18.92 -6.69
CA GLU A 206 5.96 -17.81 -7.42
C GLU A 206 6.70 -16.84 -6.50
N ASP A 207 7.65 -16.10 -7.07
CA ASP A 207 8.35 -15.03 -6.38
C ASP A 207 7.50 -13.76 -6.34
N LEU A 208 6.81 -13.53 -5.21
CA LEU A 208 5.92 -12.38 -5.01
C LEU A 208 6.56 -11.02 -5.32
N PHE A 209 7.87 -10.87 -5.08
CA PHE A 209 8.56 -9.59 -5.25
C PHE A 209 9.40 -9.51 -6.53
N SER A 210 9.40 -10.57 -7.35
CA SER A 210 10.16 -10.66 -8.59
C SER A 210 11.64 -10.25 -8.45
N ASN A 211 12.27 -10.59 -7.32
CA ASN A 211 13.67 -10.27 -7.00
C ASN A 211 14.64 -10.82 -8.04
N ALA A 212 14.29 -11.95 -8.66
CA ALA A 212 15.09 -12.57 -9.70
C ALA A 212 14.97 -11.88 -11.08
N ASN A 213 13.90 -11.11 -11.33
CA ASN A 213 13.55 -10.58 -12.65
C ASN A 213 13.42 -9.06 -12.67
N PHE A 214 14.45 -8.35 -12.17
CA PHE A 214 14.54 -6.89 -12.29
C PHE A 214 14.38 -6.38 -13.74
N PHE A 215 14.72 -7.23 -14.73
CA PHE A 215 14.57 -6.94 -16.15
C PHE A 215 13.14 -7.12 -16.71
N SER A 216 12.23 -7.85 -16.04
CA SER A 216 10.80 -7.92 -16.41
C SER A 216 9.95 -6.85 -15.71
N ARG A 217 10.48 -6.25 -14.64
CA ARG A 217 9.93 -5.03 -14.02
C ARG A 217 9.94 -3.81 -14.95
N GLY A 218 10.57 -3.93 -16.11
CA GLY A 218 10.41 -3.02 -17.24
C GLY A 218 9.02 -3.10 -17.86
N LYS A 219 8.11 -2.24 -17.37
CA LYS A 219 6.81 -1.87 -17.96
C LYS A 219 5.65 -2.83 -17.66
N SER A 220 5.21 -2.91 -16.40
CA SER A 220 3.78 -3.12 -16.15
C SER A 220 3.00 -2.07 -16.94
N ALA A 221 2.24 -2.54 -17.91
CA ALA A 221 1.64 -1.75 -18.98
C ALA A 221 0.61 -0.74 -18.45
N LEU A 222 0.19 -0.84 -17.18
CA LEU A 222 -0.64 0.13 -16.48
C LEU A 222 0.07 1.44 -16.15
N LYS A 223 1.41 1.51 -16.27
CA LYS A 223 2.16 2.77 -16.13
C LYS A 223 1.80 3.81 -17.20
N GLY A 224 1.17 3.38 -18.30
CA GLY A 224 0.66 4.28 -19.35
C GLY A 224 -0.72 4.91 -19.08
N LEU A 225 -1.40 4.53 -18.00
CA LEU A 225 -2.77 5.00 -17.67
C LEU A 225 -2.84 5.94 -16.46
N LYS A 226 -1.70 6.32 -15.87
CA LYS A 226 -1.66 7.23 -14.73
C LYS A 226 -0.74 8.41 -15.02
N GLY A 227 -1.23 9.61 -14.74
CA GLY A 227 -0.41 10.81 -14.59
C GLY A 227 0.65 10.66 -13.48
N VAL A 228 1.23 11.79 -13.09
CA VAL A 228 2.36 11.96 -12.14
C VAL A 228 2.50 10.79 -11.15
N GLU A 229 3.68 10.16 -11.16
CA GLU A 229 4.00 9.02 -10.28
C GLU A 229 3.67 9.37 -8.82
N ASN A 230 2.72 8.64 -8.25
CA ASN A 230 2.29 8.84 -6.87
C ASN A 230 3.03 7.84 -5.98
N VAL A 231 3.79 8.37 -5.01
CA VAL A 231 4.55 7.59 -4.01
C VAL A 231 3.64 6.64 -3.23
N TYR A 232 2.36 6.98 -3.08
CA TYR A 232 1.36 6.19 -2.36
C TYR A 232 0.72 5.07 -3.21
N THR A 233 1.02 4.95 -4.51
CA THR A 233 0.40 3.93 -5.40
C THR A 233 1.38 3.28 -6.36
N GLN A 234 2.52 2.80 -5.86
CA GLN A 234 3.58 2.14 -6.64
C GLN A 234 3.31 0.63 -6.80
N HIS A 235 2.74 -0.01 -5.78
CA HIS A 235 2.37 -1.42 -5.79
C HIS A 235 1.38 -1.74 -6.92
N THR A 236 1.53 -2.92 -7.51
CA THR A 236 0.59 -3.50 -8.48
C THR A 236 0.35 -4.95 -8.08
N PRO A 237 -0.91 -5.39 -7.94
CA PRO A 237 -1.21 -6.77 -7.57
C PRO A 237 -0.60 -7.78 -8.57
N PRO A 238 0.01 -8.88 -8.10
CA PRO A 238 0.57 -9.92 -8.97
C PRO A 238 -0.44 -10.48 -9.97
N LEU A 239 -1.72 -10.51 -9.58
CA LEU A 239 -2.83 -10.96 -10.42
C LEU A 239 -2.85 -10.31 -11.81
N VAL A 240 -2.47 -9.02 -11.91
CA VAL A 240 -2.46 -8.30 -13.18
C VAL A 240 -1.47 -8.94 -14.17
N GLU A 241 -0.27 -9.28 -13.70
CA GLU A 241 0.76 -9.91 -14.54
C GLU A 241 0.32 -11.31 -14.98
N THR A 242 -0.25 -12.10 -14.06
CA THR A 242 -0.80 -13.42 -14.37
C THR A 242 -1.88 -13.35 -15.45
N VAL A 243 -2.84 -12.41 -15.32
CA VAL A 243 -3.92 -12.21 -16.29
C VAL A 243 -3.37 -11.74 -17.63
N GLU A 244 -2.43 -10.79 -17.65
CA GLU A 244 -1.80 -10.35 -18.89
C GLU A 244 -1.05 -11.49 -19.60
N LEU A 245 -0.30 -12.30 -18.86
CA LEU A 245 0.42 -13.45 -19.42
C LEU A 245 -0.56 -14.47 -20.00
N LEU A 246 -1.69 -14.73 -19.34
CA LEU A 246 -2.72 -15.63 -19.84
C LEU A 246 -3.36 -15.10 -21.13
N LEU A 247 -3.75 -13.83 -21.17
CA LEU A 247 -4.34 -13.21 -22.35
C LEU A 247 -3.37 -13.13 -23.55
N LYS A 248 -2.06 -13.05 -23.28
CA LYS A 248 -0.99 -13.14 -24.30
C LYS A 248 -0.69 -14.58 -24.74
N GLY A 249 -1.25 -15.60 -24.08
CA GLY A 249 -0.92 -17.01 -24.29
C GLY A 249 0.53 -17.35 -23.87
N ARG A 250 1.05 -16.64 -22.87
CA ARG A 250 2.43 -16.76 -22.34
C ARG A 250 2.49 -17.22 -20.89
N LEU A 251 1.34 -17.59 -20.30
CA LEU A 251 1.30 -18.12 -18.95
C LEU A 251 1.97 -19.50 -18.91
N LYS A 252 2.83 -19.74 -17.92
CA LYS A 252 3.57 -21.00 -17.82
C LYS A 252 2.68 -22.09 -17.24
N GLU A 253 2.54 -23.19 -17.97
CA GLU A 253 1.75 -24.35 -17.52
C GLU A 253 2.29 -25.02 -16.25
N ALA A 254 3.60 -24.92 -15.99
CA ALA A 254 4.19 -25.47 -14.77
C ALA A 254 3.62 -24.83 -13.48
N GLY A 255 3.19 -23.56 -13.54
CA GLY A 255 2.50 -22.89 -12.43
C GLY A 255 0.98 -22.94 -12.54
N TYR A 256 0.45 -23.02 -13.76
CA TYR A 256 -0.99 -22.99 -14.05
C TYR A 256 -1.38 -24.11 -15.01
N PRO A 257 -1.48 -25.36 -14.53
CA PRO A 257 -1.82 -26.50 -15.38
C PRO A 257 -3.29 -26.46 -15.82
N HIS A 258 -3.54 -26.91 -17.04
CA HIS A 258 -4.90 -27.10 -17.55
C HIS A 258 -5.55 -28.36 -16.95
N LEU A 259 -6.78 -28.23 -16.48
CA LEU A 259 -7.62 -29.38 -16.18
C LEU A 259 -8.35 -29.79 -17.46
N LEU A 260 -8.03 -30.99 -17.97
CA LEU A 260 -8.76 -31.59 -19.08
C LEU A 260 -10.06 -32.19 -18.54
N PHE A 261 -11.21 -31.75 -19.07
CA PHE A 261 -12.49 -32.33 -18.74
C PHE A 261 -12.72 -33.60 -19.59
N PRO A 262 -13.28 -34.68 -19.02
CA PRO A 262 -13.43 -35.97 -19.73
C PRO A 262 -14.25 -35.93 -21.02
N ASP A 263 -15.12 -34.93 -21.20
CA ASP A 263 -15.98 -34.82 -22.38
C ASP A 263 -15.30 -34.18 -23.60
N ASP A 264 -14.07 -33.67 -23.47
CA ASP A 264 -13.31 -33.10 -24.59
C ASP A 264 -12.59 -34.20 -25.40
N THR A 265 -13.39 -35.13 -25.94
CA THR A 265 -12.97 -36.34 -26.64
C THR A 265 -12.43 -36.09 -28.06
N THR A 266 -12.09 -34.85 -28.43
CA THR A 266 -11.71 -34.52 -29.81
C THR A 266 -10.22 -34.37 -30.07
N THR A 267 -9.32 -34.59 -29.09
CA THR A 267 -7.87 -34.59 -29.36
C THR A 267 -7.13 -35.76 -28.70
N THR A 268 -7.29 -36.96 -29.25
CA THR A 268 -6.36 -38.09 -29.07
C THR A 268 -5.04 -37.88 -29.81
N THR A 269 -4.38 -36.74 -29.61
CA THR A 269 -3.02 -36.49 -30.09
C THR A 269 -2.17 -35.97 -28.96
N THR A 270 -1.05 -36.65 -28.75
CA THR A 270 0.06 -36.42 -27.82
C THR A 270 0.80 -35.08 -28.02
N SER A 271 0.08 -34.02 -28.37
CA SER A 271 0.56 -32.65 -28.50
C SER A 271 -0.13 -31.79 -27.45
N LEU A 272 0.65 -31.03 -26.67
CA LEU A 272 0.10 -29.99 -25.78
C LEU A 272 -0.96 -29.17 -26.54
N PRO A 273 -2.14 -28.89 -25.94
CA PRO A 273 -3.09 -27.97 -26.54
C PRO A 273 -2.39 -26.63 -26.83
N PRO A 274 -2.68 -25.97 -27.96
CA PRO A 274 -2.07 -24.69 -28.28
C PRO A 274 -2.38 -23.67 -27.16
N PRO A 275 -1.46 -22.73 -26.86
CA PRO A 275 -1.64 -21.77 -25.79
C PRO A 275 -2.97 -21.01 -25.98
N THR A 276 -3.90 -21.25 -25.05
CA THR A 276 -5.24 -20.67 -25.11
C THR A 276 -5.16 -19.17 -24.88
N ARG A 277 -5.69 -18.39 -25.81
CA ARG A 277 -5.91 -16.94 -25.62
C ARG A 277 -7.41 -16.71 -25.44
N PRO A 278 -7.90 -16.59 -24.19
CA PRO A 278 -9.33 -16.50 -23.94
C PRO A 278 -9.90 -15.13 -24.34
N ILE A 279 -11.14 -15.13 -24.85
CA ILE A 279 -11.96 -13.91 -25.01
C ILE A 279 -12.63 -13.56 -23.68
N GLU A 280 -13.10 -14.57 -22.95
CA GLU A 280 -13.69 -14.39 -21.64
C GLU A 280 -12.87 -15.13 -20.60
N LEU A 281 -12.38 -14.38 -19.61
CA LEU A 281 -11.59 -14.91 -18.51
C LEU A 281 -12.33 -14.67 -17.20
N ILE A 282 -12.63 -15.73 -16.48
CA ILE A 282 -13.15 -15.66 -15.11
C ILE A 282 -12.00 -16.00 -14.16
N VAL A 283 -11.65 -15.06 -13.29
CA VAL A 283 -10.67 -15.24 -12.23
C VAL A 283 -11.43 -15.40 -10.92
N PHE A 284 -11.22 -16.51 -10.21
CA PHE A 284 -11.81 -16.72 -8.89
C PHE A 284 -10.70 -16.88 -7.84
N VAL A 285 -10.61 -15.92 -6.91
CA VAL A 285 -9.62 -15.91 -5.83
C VAL A 285 -10.18 -16.64 -4.60
N VAL A 286 -9.68 -17.86 -4.37
CA VAL A 286 -10.01 -18.64 -3.18
C VAL A 286 -9.31 -18.00 -1.97
N GLY A 287 -10.08 -17.73 -0.91
CA GLY A 287 -9.59 -16.99 0.25
C GLY A 287 -9.98 -15.50 0.22
N GLY A 288 -10.42 -14.99 -0.92
CA GLY A 288 -10.97 -13.64 -1.05
C GLY A 288 -10.13 -12.76 -1.97
N THR A 289 -10.76 -11.73 -2.53
CA THR A 289 -10.12 -10.73 -3.40
C THR A 289 -10.11 -9.36 -2.71
N THR A 290 -9.50 -8.35 -3.31
CA THR A 290 -9.45 -6.99 -2.78
C THR A 290 -10.02 -5.98 -3.77
N TYR A 291 -10.41 -4.80 -3.27
CA TYR A 291 -10.80 -3.70 -4.16
C TYR A 291 -9.64 -3.15 -5.00
N GLU A 292 -8.39 -3.39 -4.60
CA GLU A 292 -7.21 -3.02 -5.42
C GLU A 292 -7.10 -3.92 -6.66
N GLU A 293 -7.32 -5.23 -6.50
CA GLU A 293 -7.39 -6.18 -7.59
C GLU A 293 -8.59 -5.87 -8.50
N ALA A 294 -9.76 -5.63 -7.93
CA ALA A 294 -10.96 -5.26 -8.69
C ALA A 294 -10.75 -3.98 -9.50
N ARG A 295 -10.11 -2.95 -8.91
CA ARG A 295 -9.72 -1.73 -9.63
C ARG A 295 -8.76 -2.03 -10.77
N SER A 296 -7.76 -2.87 -10.54
CA SER A 296 -6.77 -3.22 -11.57
C SER A 296 -7.38 -3.97 -12.74
N ILE A 297 -8.30 -4.90 -12.47
CA ILE A 297 -9.07 -5.63 -13.50
C ILE A 297 -10.04 -4.70 -14.25
N ALA A 298 -10.69 -3.76 -13.56
CA ALA A 298 -11.56 -2.78 -14.22
C ALA A 298 -10.77 -1.90 -15.21
N LEU A 299 -9.62 -1.35 -14.78
CA LEU A 299 -8.74 -0.58 -15.68
C LEU A 299 -8.19 -1.41 -16.83
N LEU A 300 -7.92 -2.70 -16.58
CA LEU A 300 -7.52 -3.63 -17.62
C LEU A 300 -8.64 -3.83 -18.66
N ASN A 301 -9.88 -4.00 -18.21
CA ASN A 301 -11.04 -4.13 -19.10
C ASN A 301 -11.28 -2.85 -19.92
N ASP A 302 -11.16 -1.66 -19.33
CA ASP A 302 -11.27 -0.39 -20.05
C ASP A 302 -10.21 -0.30 -21.16
N ARG A 303 -8.97 -0.71 -20.86
CA ARG A 303 -7.89 -0.79 -21.84
C ARG A 303 -8.20 -1.77 -22.96
N LEU A 304 -8.65 -2.98 -22.64
CA LEU A 304 -9.02 -4.01 -23.62
C LEU A 304 -10.16 -3.54 -24.52
N ALA A 305 -11.17 -2.87 -23.95
CA ALA A 305 -12.29 -2.28 -24.69
C ALA A 305 -11.85 -1.15 -25.62
N SER A 306 -10.86 -0.35 -25.22
CA SER A 306 -10.28 0.72 -26.07
C SER A 306 -9.42 0.19 -27.24
N GLY A 307 -9.19 -1.13 -27.31
CA GLY A 307 -8.31 -1.74 -28.31
C GLY A 307 -6.82 -1.49 -28.08
N GLN A 308 -6.44 -0.90 -26.94
CA GLN A 308 -5.05 -0.73 -26.56
C GLN A 308 -4.43 -2.08 -26.17
N GLY A 309 -3.62 -2.64 -27.07
CA GLY A 309 -2.82 -3.84 -26.79
C GLY A 309 -1.89 -3.68 -25.58
N PHE A 310 -1.40 -4.81 -25.06
CA PHE A 310 -0.42 -4.82 -23.98
C PHE A 310 0.96 -4.40 -24.47
N SER A 311 1.75 -3.79 -23.59
CA SER A 311 3.16 -3.50 -23.90
C SER A 311 4.01 -4.77 -23.88
N GLY A 312 5.04 -4.77 -24.73
CA GLY A 312 6.03 -5.84 -24.81
C GLY A 312 5.87 -6.72 -26.06
N PRO A 313 6.89 -7.56 -26.36
CA PRO A 313 6.85 -8.47 -27.50
C PRO A 313 5.90 -9.64 -27.24
N GLY A 314 5.25 -10.13 -28.30
CA GLY A 314 4.42 -11.31 -28.28
C GLY A 314 2.99 -11.08 -28.80
N PRO A 315 2.14 -12.13 -28.73
CA PRO A 315 0.76 -12.05 -29.17
C PRO A 315 0.00 -11.00 -28.35
N GLN A 316 -0.81 -10.20 -29.03
CA GLN A 316 -1.73 -9.28 -28.39
C GLN A 316 -3.00 -10.03 -27.93
N PRO A 317 -3.71 -9.50 -26.92
CA PRO A 317 -4.98 -10.08 -26.48
C PRO A 317 -5.97 -10.10 -27.65
N GLN A 318 -6.91 -11.04 -27.61
CA GLN A 318 -7.96 -11.11 -28.61
C GLN A 318 -8.89 -9.89 -28.51
N GLN A 319 -9.41 -9.42 -29.64
CA GLN A 319 -10.38 -8.33 -29.66
C GLN A 319 -11.66 -8.75 -28.92
N GLY A 320 -12.18 -7.87 -28.07
CA GLY A 320 -13.33 -8.17 -27.22
C GLY A 320 -12.99 -8.98 -25.97
N ALA A 321 -11.71 -9.15 -25.64
CA ALA A 321 -11.32 -9.81 -24.40
C ALA A 321 -11.89 -9.08 -23.17
N ARG A 322 -12.45 -9.85 -22.23
CA ARG A 322 -13.01 -9.37 -20.95
C ARG A 322 -12.58 -10.25 -19.80
N VAL A 323 -12.37 -9.63 -18.65
CA VAL A 323 -11.98 -10.30 -17.41
C VAL A 323 -13.02 -10.05 -16.33
N ILE A 324 -13.49 -11.12 -15.70
CA ILE A 324 -14.42 -11.08 -14.57
C ILE A 324 -13.66 -11.56 -13.34
N LEU A 325 -13.62 -10.75 -12.29
CA LEU A 325 -13.01 -11.09 -11.02
C LEU A 325 -14.08 -11.47 -9.99
N GLY A 326 -13.88 -12.62 -9.35
CA GLY A 326 -14.63 -13.07 -8.19
C GLY A 326 -13.69 -13.57 -7.11
N GLY A 327 -14.24 -13.74 -5.91
CA GLY A 327 -13.54 -14.38 -4.80
C GLY A 327 -14.54 -14.85 -3.75
N THR A 328 -14.07 -15.60 -2.76
CA THR A 328 -14.94 -16.07 -1.66
C THR A 328 -15.48 -14.92 -0.81
N CYS A 329 -14.72 -13.84 -0.70
CA CYS A 329 -15.14 -12.58 -0.10
C CYS A 329 -14.31 -11.42 -0.69
N VAL A 330 -14.59 -10.19 -0.25
CA VAL A 330 -13.75 -9.02 -0.54
C VAL A 330 -13.13 -8.53 0.76
N HIS A 331 -11.81 -8.60 0.85
CA HIS A 331 -11.06 -8.23 2.04
C HIS A 331 -10.65 -6.75 2.04
N ASN A 332 -10.75 -6.13 3.22
CA ASN A 332 -9.85 -5.06 3.67
C ASN A 332 -8.77 -5.63 4.60
N SER A 333 -7.81 -4.80 4.99
CA SER A 333 -6.73 -5.24 5.89
C SER A 333 -7.23 -5.87 7.18
N LYS A 334 -8.27 -5.29 7.81
CA LYS A 334 -8.82 -5.78 9.07
C LYS A 334 -9.40 -7.19 8.93
N SER A 335 -10.29 -7.39 7.96
CA SER A 335 -10.89 -8.70 7.68
C SER A 335 -9.87 -9.75 7.27
N PHE A 336 -8.78 -9.34 6.62
CA PHE A 336 -7.67 -10.23 6.27
C PHE A 336 -6.85 -10.63 7.51
N LEU A 337 -6.62 -9.70 8.45
CA LEU A 337 -5.99 -10.00 9.74
C LEU A 337 -6.87 -10.92 10.59
N ASP A 338 -8.18 -10.72 10.60
CA ASP A 338 -9.14 -11.62 11.26
C ASP A 338 -9.06 -13.03 10.68
N TRP A 339 -9.03 -13.15 9.35
CA TRP A 339 -8.84 -14.44 8.67
C TRP A 339 -7.47 -15.08 9.02
N LEU A 340 -6.40 -14.29 9.12
CA LEU A 340 -5.09 -14.79 9.53
C LEU A 340 -5.08 -15.29 10.99
N ARG A 341 -5.85 -14.67 11.89
CA ARG A 341 -6.08 -15.17 13.26
C ARG A 341 -6.73 -16.55 13.23
N GLU A 342 -7.78 -16.73 12.42
CA GLU A 342 -8.43 -18.04 12.28
C GLU A 342 -7.47 -19.12 11.75
N ILE A 343 -6.55 -18.77 10.84
CA ILE A 343 -5.50 -19.70 10.39
C ILE A 343 -4.60 -20.08 11.57
N GLY A 344 -4.18 -19.11 12.38
CA GLY A 344 -3.35 -19.35 13.56
C GLY A 344 -4.02 -20.26 14.60
N GLU A 345 -5.35 -20.17 14.74
CA GLU A 345 -6.14 -21.05 15.62
C GLU A 345 -6.27 -22.47 15.05
N LYS A 346 -6.54 -22.59 13.74
CA LYS A 346 -6.68 -23.89 13.05
C LYS A 346 -5.36 -24.65 12.94
N PHE A 347 -4.25 -23.93 12.81
CA PHE A 347 -2.91 -24.49 12.67
C PHE A 347 -1.96 -23.93 13.75
N PRO A 348 -2.03 -24.44 15.00
CA PRO A 348 -1.22 -23.92 16.10
C PRO A 348 0.29 -23.96 15.83
N GLY A 349 0.78 -24.93 15.07
CA GLY A 349 2.19 -25.03 14.66
C GLY A 349 2.68 -23.86 13.79
N TYR A 350 1.78 -23.06 13.22
CA TYR A 350 2.15 -21.88 12.45
C TYR A 350 2.49 -20.68 13.33
N GLN A 351 2.20 -20.72 14.62
CA GLN A 351 2.51 -19.63 15.56
C GLN A 351 3.98 -19.59 15.98
N GLU A 352 4.78 -20.59 15.59
CA GLU A 352 6.20 -20.68 15.92
C GLU A 352 7.07 -20.13 14.78
N ALA A 353 8.20 -19.52 15.16
CA ALA A 353 9.17 -19.04 14.20
C ALA A 353 9.84 -20.22 13.47
N LYS A 354 9.93 -20.15 12.14
CA LYS A 354 10.70 -21.13 11.35
C LYS A 354 12.17 -21.14 11.84
N PRO A 355 12.83 -22.31 11.96
CA PRO A 355 14.20 -22.41 12.46
C PRO A 355 15.21 -21.51 11.73
N GLY A 356 15.04 -21.30 10.42
CA GLY A 356 15.91 -20.42 9.63
C GLY A 356 15.75 -18.91 9.87
N LEU A 357 14.73 -18.48 10.63
CA LEU A 357 14.54 -17.08 11.04
C LEU A 357 15.29 -16.76 12.33
N ILE A 358 15.52 -17.78 13.17
CA ILE A 358 16.33 -17.67 14.37
C ILE A 358 17.77 -17.87 13.90
N GLY A 359 18.44 -16.76 13.55
CA GLY A 359 19.88 -16.82 13.30
C GLY A 359 20.56 -17.54 14.46
N THR A 360 21.52 -18.42 14.17
CA THR A 360 22.37 -19.12 15.14
C THR A 360 23.24 -18.12 15.91
N GLY A 361 22.61 -17.33 16.76
CA GLY A 361 23.18 -16.13 17.35
C GLY A 361 22.24 -15.55 18.39
N SER A 362 21.77 -16.40 19.33
CA SER A 362 21.43 -16.03 20.71
C SER A 362 20.70 -17.18 21.40
N THR A 363 21.46 -18.07 22.05
CA THR A 363 21.15 -18.73 23.35
C THR A 363 22.19 -19.81 23.63
N SER A 364 23.29 -19.43 24.27
CA SER A 364 23.99 -20.27 25.25
C SER A 364 24.96 -19.37 26.02
N LEU A 365 24.55 -18.94 27.21
CA LEU A 365 25.47 -18.51 28.25
C LEU A 365 26.20 -19.75 28.74
N GLU A 366 27.23 -20.17 28.01
CA GLU A 366 28.27 -21.08 28.51
C GLU A 366 29.62 -20.54 28.05
N GLU A 367 30.52 -20.41 29.02
CA GLU A 367 31.92 -20.02 28.84
C GLU A 367 32.61 -20.97 27.85
N SER A 368 33.19 -20.42 26.78
CA SER A 368 34.54 -20.74 26.27
C SER A 368 34.71 -20.35 24.79
N GLY A 369 35.94 -19.94 24.44
CA GLY A 369 36.46 -20.13 23.08
C GLY A 369 36.72 -18.84 22.30
N GLY A 370 37.98 -18.39 22.31
CA GLY A 370 38.47 -17.26 21.53
C GLY A 370 38.34 -17.42 20.00
N PHE A 371 38.41 -16.28 19.32
CA PHE A 371 38.34 -16.15 17.87
C PHE A 371 39.65 -16.66 17.25
N ASN A 372 39.60 -17.73 16.45
CA ASN A 372 40.76 -18.27 15.72
C ASN A 372 40.52 -18.10 14.22
N LEU A 373 41.38 -17.33 13.55
CA LEU A 373 41.42 -17.18 12.10
C LEU A 373 42.59 -18.02 11.56
N GLN A 374 42.26 -19.11 10.86
CA GLN A 374 43.22 -19.96 10.17
C GLN A 374 43.26 -19.56 8.69
N LEU A 375 44.34 -18.90 8.24
CA LEU A 375 44.61 -18.65 6.83
C LEU A 375 45.86 -19.45 6.43
N GLY A 376 45.64 -20.69 5.98
CA GLY A 376 46.73 -21.62 5.67
C GLY A 376 47.58 -21.98 6.91
N ASN A 377 48.90 -21.96 6.75
CA ASN A 377 49.85 -22.45 7.77
C ASN A 377 50.15 -21.43 8.89
N LEU A 378 49.40 -20.32 9.01
CA LEU A 378 49.52 -19.37 10.11
C LEU A 378 48.26 -19.37 10.98
N SER A 379 48.46 -19.55 12.29
CA SER A 379 47.45 -19.34 13.34
C SER A 379 47.79 -18.08 14.13
N VAL A 380 46.87 -17.11 14.18
CA VAL A 380 46.99 -15.91 15.02
C VAL A 380 45.92 -15.96 16.10
N ASN A 381 46.36 -15.93 17.36
CA ASN A 381 45.48 -15.95 18.54
C ASN A 381 45.57 -14.59 19.23
N VAL A 382 44.45 -13.85 19.33
CA VAL A 382 44.41 -12.53 19.99
C VAL A 382 43.80 -12.69 21.37
N GLY A 383 44.66 -12.75 22.39
CA GLY A 383 44.30 -12.73 23.81
C GLY A 383 44.65 -11.40 24.46
N ASN A 384 43.71 -10.85 25.21
CA ASN A 384 43.79 -9.57 25.92
C ASN A 384 44.89 -9.61 27.00
N ASN A 385 45.85 -8.68 26.99
CA ASN A 385 46.77 -8.48 28.11
C ASN A 385 47.20 -7.01 28.27
N ASN A 386 47.20 -6.57 29.52
CA ASN A 386 47.48 -5.23 30.01
C ASN A 386 48.95 -5.12 30.48
N SER A 387 49.78 -4.26 29.87
CA SER A 387 50.98 -3.64 30.51
C SER A 387 51.85 -2.80 29.54
N SER A 388 51.87 -1.48 29.78
CA SER A 388 52.99 -0.51 29.87
C SER A 388 54.27 -0.54 28.99
N TYR A 389 54.67 0.70 28.58
CA TYR A 389 55.96 1.24 28.09
C TYR A 389 56.50 0.82 26.70
N SER A 390 56.60 1.77 25.74
CA SER A 390 57.83 2.57 25.50
C SER A 390 57.76 3.39 24.19
N SER A 391 58.57 4.45 24.17
CA SER A 391 58.73 5.52 23.18
C SER A 391 59.40 5.08 21.87
N SER A 392 59.03 5.68 20.72
CA SER A 392 59.99 6.28 19.77
C SER A 392 59.34 6.96 18.55
N ASN A 393 60.01 8.04 18.13
CA ASN A 393 59.73 9.00 17.06
C ASN A 393 59.63 8.43 15.64
N MET A 394 58.91 9.14 14.75
CA MET A 394 59.36 9.70 13.46
C MET A 394 58.16 10.28 12.67
N THR A 395 57.97 11.59 12.58
CA THR A 395 58.38 12.55 11.50
C THR A 395 57.73 12.39 10.12
N GLY A 396 57.11 13.50 9.66
CA GLY A 396 56.79 13.83 8.25
C GLY A 396 55.31 13.63 7.93
N GLY A 397 54.49 14.60 7.52
CA GLY A 397 54.70 15.90 6.88
C GLY A 397 53.79 15.98 5.65
N GLY A 398 52.96 17.02 5.51
CA GLY A 398 52.28 17.33 4.24
C GLY A 398 50.81 17.74 4.32
N ASN A 399 50.58 19.04 4.57
CA ASN A 399 49.35 19.75 4.23
C ASN A 399 49.26 19.93 2.70
N VAL A 400 48.10 19.68 2.07
CA VAL A 400 47.66 20.42 0.87
C VAL A 400 46.14 20.62 0.87
N THR A 401 45.76 21.89 0.91
CA THR A 401 44.44 22.47 0.67
C THR A 401 44.08 22.49 -0.82
N GLY A 402 42.81 22.26 -1.16
CA GLY A 402 42.30 22.45 -2.53
C GLY A 402 40.82 22.85 -2.52
N ARG A 403 40.57 24.15 -2.54
CA ARG A 403 39.26 24.80 -2.76
C ARG A 403 39.07 25.02 -4.26
N ALA A 404 37.91 24.65 -4.81
CA ALA A 404 37.48 25.13 -6.12
C ALA A 404 35.97 25.47 -6.08
N THR A 405 35.67 26.65 -6.59
CA THR A 405 34.41 27.36 -6.59
C THR A 405 33.88 27.52 -8.02
N ASN A 406 32.55 27.64 -8.12
CA ASN A 406 31.74 28.36 -9.12
C ASN A 406 31.35 27.68 -10.45
N GLY A 407 30.06 27.82 -10.77
CA GLY A 407 29.53 27.67 -12.13
C GLY A 407 28.01 27.46 -12.20
N ALA A 408 27.21 28.44 -11.77
CA ALA A 408 25.76 28.44 -11.91
C ALA A 408 25.30 28.84 -13.32
N SER A 409 24.16 28.31 -13.79
CA SER A 409 23.17 28.99 -14.65
C SER A 409 21.86 28.20 -14.72
N PRO A 410 20.72 28.87 -14.99
CA PRO A 410 19.47 28.67 -14.25
C PRO A 410 18.41 27.83 -15.01
N VAL A 411 17.58 27.11 -14.26
CA VAL A 411 16.38 26.41 -14.77
C VAL A 411 15.15 27.25 -14.40
N PRO A 412 14.20 27.47 -15.33
CA PRO A 412 13.12 28.45 -15.16
C PRO A 412 12.12 28.05 -14.06
N SER A 413 11.88 29.00 -13.17
CA SER A 413 10.86 28.98 -12.12
C SER A 413 9.46 28.93 -12.73
N GLY A 414 8.72 27.87 -12.43
CA GLY A 414 7.31 27.76 -12.81
C GLY A 414 6.82 26.34 -12.74
N LEU A 415 6.79 25.76 -11.52
CA LEU A 415 6.03 24.53 -11.18
C LEU A 415 6.15 24.11 -9.69
N GLU A 416 6.41 25.03 -8.76
CA GLU A 416 6.49 24.72 -7.31
C GLU A 416 5.20 25.02 -6.52
N GLU A 417 4.10 25.48 -7.16
CA GLU A 417 2.93 26.00 -6.42
C GLU A 417 1.77 25.02 -6.19
N PHE A 418 1.88 23.72 -6.53
CA PHE A 418 0.73 22.80 -6.38
C PHE A 418 1.01 21.50 -5.60
N GLY A 419 2.26 21.26 -5.19
CA GLY A 419 2.60 20.15 -4.28
C GLY A 419 2.44 20.53 -2.80
N ASP A 420 2.75 21.76 -2.44
CA ASP A 420 2.71 22.24 -1.04
C ASP A 420 1.31 22.68 -0.59
N ALA A 421 0.40 23.04 -1.51
CA ALA A 421 -0.93 23.56 -1.14
C ALA A 421 -1.84 22.53 -0.42
N ALA A 422 -1.66 21.23 -0.68
CA ALA A 422 -2.44 20.18 -0.01
C ALA A 422 -1.91 19.87 1.41
N VAL A 423 -0.63 20.13 1.68
CA VAL A 423 0.02 19.86 2.98
C VAL A 423 0.03 21.13 3.86
N ASP A 424 0.25 22.31 3.28
CA ASP A 424 0.21 23.58 3.99
C ASP A 424 -1.21 24.07 4.29
N GLY A 425 -2.21 23.65 3.52
CA GLY A 425 -3.63 23.89 3.84
C GLY A 425 -4.05 23.27 5.17
N VAL A 426 -3.47 22.10 5.52
CA VAL A 426 -3.76 21.39 6.78
C VAL A 426 -2.95 21.97 7.94
N ARG A 427 -1.75 22.50 7.68
CA ARG A 427 -0.89 23.09 8.72
C ARG A 427 -1.29 24.52 9.12
N ASN A 428 -1.75 25.33 8.17
CA ASN A 428 -2.16 26.72 8.43
C ASN A 428 -3.55 26.86 9.07
N LEU A 429 -4.42 25.84 9.01
CA LEU A 429 -5.72 25.86 9.68
C LEU A 429 -5.62 25.61 11.19
N LEU A 430 -4.60 24.87 11.65
CA LEU A 430 -4.40 24.53 13.07
C LEU A 430 -3.61 25.60 13.85
N GLY A 431 -2.93 26.53 13.16
CA GLY A 431 -2.17 27.62 13.79
C GLY A 431 -3.00 28.85 14.18
N ARG A 432 -4.16 29.07 13.54
CA ARG A 432 -4.95 30.31 13.72
C ARG A 432 -6.08 30.23 14.76
N VAL A 433 -6.33 29.06 15.36
CA VAL A 433 -7.34 28.91 16.43
C VAL A 433 -6.73 29.00 17.84
N ARG A 434 -5.39 29.02 17.98
CA ARG A 434 -4.71 29.08 19.29
C ARG A 434 -4.16 30.45 19.69
N LYS A 435 -4.37 31.51 18.89
CA LYS A 435 -3.80 32.85 19.14
C LYS A 435 -4.79 34.03 19.11
N GLY A 436 -6.10 33.76 19.20
CA GLY A 436 -7.14 34.77 19.07
C GLY A 436 -8.10 34.92 20.27
N VAL A 437 -7.65 34.67 21.51
CA VAL A 437 -8.43 35.06 22.72
C VAL A 437 -7.46 35.48 23.83
N VAL A 438 -6.84 36.66 23.73
CA VAL A 438 -6.49 37.53 24.87
C VAL A 438 -6.31 38.95 24.32
N GLY A 439 -7.18 39.88 24.74
CA GLY A 439 -6.86 41.32 24.79
C GLY A 439 -7.70 42.26 23.94
N GLY A 440 -8.59 43.00 24.61
CA GLY A 440 -8.56 44.47 24.53
C GLY A 440 -9.71 45.19 23.83
N PHE A 441 -10.63 45.66 24.67
CA PHE A 441 -11.64 46.72 24.51
C PHE A 441 -12.89 46.46 23.66
#